data_AF-A0A2V6X6M2-F1
#
_entry.id   AF-A0A2V6X6M2-F1
#
_cell.length_a   1.000
_cell.length_b   1.000
_cell.length_c   1.000
_cell.angle_alpha   90.00
_cell.angle_beta   90.00
_cell.angle_gamma   90.00
#
_symmetry.space_group_name_H-M   'P 1'
#
loop_
_entity.id
_entity.type
_entity.pdbx_description
1 polymer ?
#
loop_
_entity_poly.entity_id
_entity_poly.type
_entity_poly.pdbx_seq_one_letter_code
_entity_poly.pdbx_strand_id
1 'polypeptide(L)'
;MTVGGGALAAGLAGPARAPAADPPAPADPTRELGQPVRPYGTRSRFETAVRVQARTPTTVAAWTFTPLQDSRGTITPSALHFERHHAGVPDIDPARHRLLIHGLVRRPVVLTLADLERLPAVSRIHMIECSGNGS
;
A
#
# COMPACT_ATOMS: atom_id res chain seq x y z
N MET A 1 29.32 34.13 -39.18
CA MET A 1 28.81 34.86 -38.01
C MET A 1 27.33 35.14 -38.25
N THR A 2 26.43 34.30 -37.73
CA THR A 2 24.98 34.57 -37.66
C THR A 2 24.40 33.64 -36.58
N VAL A 3 24.09 34.20 -35.42
CA VAL A 3 23.41 33.55 -34.29
C VAL A 3 21.89 33.74 -34.51
N GLY A 4 21.13 32.65 -34.62
CA GLY A 4 19.67 32.67 -34.69
C GLY A 4 19.08 32.34 -33.33
N GLY A 5 18.47 33.33 -32.68
CA GLY A 5 17.73 33.15 -31.42
C GLY A 5 16.33 32.55 -31.67
N GLY A 6 15.92 31.62 -30.80
CA GLY A 6 14.60 31.00 -30.81
C GLY A 6 14.01 31.00 -29.40
N ALA A 7 12.83 31.61 -29.28
CA ALA A 7 12.13 31.96 -28.04
C ALA A 7 11.86 30.78 -27.08
N LEU A 8 12.07 31.01 -25.79
CA LEU A 8 11.55 30.17 -24.71
C LEU A 8 10.04 30.42 -24.55
N ALA A 9 9.22 29.46 -24.95
CA ALA A 9 7.80 29.45 -24.63
C ALA A 9 7.63 29.10 -23.14
N ALA A 10 7.29 30.10 -22.32
CA ALA A 10 6.89 29.88 -20.93
C ALA A 10 5.51 29.20 -20.92
N GLY A 11 5.48 27.89 -20.67
CA GLY A 11 4.23 27.17 -20.42
C GLY A 11 3.56 27.69 -19.16
N LEU A 12 2.35 28.22 -19.30
CA LEU A 12 1.48 28.53 -18.17
C LEU A 12 1.05 27.22 -17.51
N ALA A 13 1.78 26.79 -16.49
CA ALA A 13 1.31 25.74 -15.59
C ALA A 13 0.11 26.29 -14.80
N GLY A 14 -1.10 25.97 -15.26
CA GLY A 14 -2.32 26.23 -14.50
C GLY A 14 -2.28 25.46 -13.17
N PRO A 15 -2.90 25.98 -12.09
CA PRO A 15 -2.86 25.32 -10.80
C PRO A 15 -3.48 23.93 -10.91
N ALA A 16 -2.78 22.92 -10.37
CA ALA A 16 -3.30 21.58 -10.25
C ALA A 16 -4.62 21.63 -9.44
N ARG A 17 -5.73 21.30 -10.08
CA ARG A 17 -7.04 21.26 -9.44
C ARG A 17 -7.03 20.13 -8.43
N ALA A 18 -7.09 20.47 -7.14
CA ALA A 18 -7.27 19.49 -6.08
C ALA A 18 -8.51 18.62 -6.37
N PRO A 19 -8.48 17.31 -6.05
CA PRO A 19 -9.66 16.46 -6.23
C PRO A 19 -10.83 17.06 -5.44
N ALA A 20 -11.97 17.25 -6.10
CA ALA A 20 -13.17 17.75 -5.46
C ALA A 20 -13.62 16.76 -4.37
N ALA A 21 -14.03 17.29 -3.21
CA ALA A 21 -14.61 16.48 -2.15
C ALA A 21 -15.85 15.73 -2.67
N ASP A 22 -16.05 14.50 -2.20
CA ASP A 22 -17.24 13.73 -2.58
C ASP A 22 -18.52 14.50 -2.19
N PRO A 23 -19.56 14.49 -3.04
CA PRO A 23 -20.83 15.11 -2.70
C PRO A 23 -21.41 14.46 -1.44
N PRO A 24 -22.21 15.19 -0.63
CA PRO A 24 -22.83 14.64 0.58
C PRO A 24 -23.66 13.39 0.28
N ALA A 25 -23.92 12.59 1.31
CA ALA A 25 -24.80 11.43 1.16
C ALA A 25 -26.20 11.92 0.76
N PRO A 26 -26.87 11.26 -0.21
CA PRO A 26 -28.27 11.57 -0.48
C PRO A 26 -29.10 11.31 0.77
N ALA A 27 -30.12 12.14 0.99
CA ALA A 27 -31.02 11.98 2.12
C ALA A 27 -31.82 10.67 2.02
N ASP A 28 -32.17 10.27 0.80
CA ASP A 28 -32.82 8.99 0.50
C ASP A 28 -32.13 8.32 -0.70
N PRO A 29 -31.22 7.36 -0.47
CA PRO A 29 -30.51 6.68 -1.54
C PRO A 29 -31.41 5.82 -2.44
N THR A 30 -32.69 5.61 -2.08
CA THR A 30 -33.64 4.83 -2.90
C THR A 30 -34.23 5.65 -4.07
N ARG A 31 -33.98 6.96 -4.09
CA ARG A 31 -34.52 7.90 -5.10
C ARG A 31 -33.48 8.44 -6.07
N GLU A 32 -32.23 8.03 -5.92
CA GLU A 32 -31.12 8.51 -6.72
C GLU A 32 -30.35 7.34 -7.34
N LEU A 33 -29.81 7.55 -8.53
CA LEU A 33 -28.91 6.57 -9.13
C LEU A 33 -27.57 6.57 -8.41
N GLY A 34 -27.03 5.38 -8.17
CA GLY A 34 -25.70 5.19 -7.60
C GLY A 34 -24.57 5.61 -8.54
N GLN A 35 -23.35 5.56 -8.01
CA GLN A 35 -22.14 5.80 -8.79
C GLN A 35 -21.93 4.69 -9.84
N PRO A 36 -21.30 4.99 -10.98
CA PRO A 36 -20.91 3.97 -11.95
C PRO A 36 -19.97 2.91 -11.35
N VAL A 37 -19.97 1.71 -11.95
CA VAL A 37 -19.03 0.65 -11.61
C VAL A 37 -17.58 1.10 -11.80
N ARG A 38 -16.67 0.61 -10.96
CA ARG A 38 -15.25 1.01 -10.95
C ARG A 38 -14.35 -0.20 -11.20
N PRO A 39 -13.18 -0.02 -11.86
CA PRO A 39 -12.22 -1.10 -12.09
C PRO A 39 -11.47 -1.53 -10.82
N TYR A 40 -11.44 -0.69 -9.79
CA TYR A 40 -10.80 -0.98 -8.51
C TYR A 40 -11.68 -0.54 -7.34
N GLY A 41 -11.78 -1.40 -6.33
CA GLY A 41 -12.56 -1.15 -5.13
C GLY A 41 -11.84 -0.20 -4.16
N THR A 42 -12.54 0.81 -3.68
CA THR A 42 -12.09 1.67 -2.57
C THR A 42 -13.01 1.49 -1.39
N ARG A 43 -12.50 1.66 -0.16
CA ARG A 43 -13.34 1.62 1.04
C ARG A 43 -14.43 2.69 0.98
N SER A 44 -15.55 2.44 1.66
CA SER A 44 -16.59 3.44 1.87
C SER A 44 -16.00 4.68 2.55
N ARG A 45 -16.45 5.87 2.17
CA ARG A 45 -16.05 7.12 2.86
C ARG A 45 -16.54 7.20 4.32
N PHE A 46 -17.51 6.36 4.69
CA PHE A 46 -17.99 6.23 6.07
C PHE A 46 -17.16 5.24 6.89
N GLU A 47 -16.26 4.49 6.25
CA GLU A 47 -15.32 3.61 6.95
C GLU A 47 -14.13 4.43 7.47
N THR A 48 -14.07 4.57 8.79
CA THR A 48 -13.11 5.42 9.50
C THR A 48 -12.03 4.64 10.24
N ALA A 49 -12.10 3.30 10.28
CA ALA A 49 -11.06 2.50 10.91
C ALA A 49 -9.71 2.77 10.23
N VAL A 50 -8.72 3.10 11.05
CA VAL A 50 -7.36 3.39 10.62
C VAL A 50 -6.37 2.75 11.57
N ARG A 51 -5.18 2.48 11.07
CA ARG A 51 -4.06 2.03 11.89
C ARG A 51 -3.59 3.17 12.77
N VAL A 52 -3.25 2.87 14.01
CA VAL A 52 -2.71 3.86 14.94
C VAL A 52 -1.19 3.79 14.88
N GLN A 53 -0.53 4.88 14.47
CA GLN A 53 0.93 4.91 14.42
C GLN A 53 1.51 5.03 15.83
N ALA A 54 2.50 4.19 16.15
CA ALA A 54 3.20 4.25 17.41
C ALA A 54 4.10 5.50 17.48
N ARG A 55 4.25 6.04 18.70
CA ARG A 55 5.17 7.15 18.95
C ARG A 55 6.59 6.61 18.95
N THR A 56 7.32 6.92 17.89
CA THR A 56 8.70 6.45 17.66
C THR A 56 9.58 7.63 17.26
N PRO A 57 10.91 7.57 17.50
CA PRO A 57 11.81 8.67 17.15
C PRO A 57 11.86 8.99 15.66
N THR A 58 11.53 8.02 14.80
CA THR A 58 11.54 8.19 13.34
C THR A 58 10.31 7.52 12.73
N THR A 59 9.88 7.97 11.56
CA THR A 59 8.75 7.36 10.83
C THR A 59 9.12 6.14 10.00
N VAL A 60 10.42 5.91 9.77
CA VAL A 60 10.93 4.79 8.95
C VAL A 60 11.32 3.57 9.78
N ALA A 61 11.75 3.77 11.03
CA ALA A 61 11.96 2.70 12.01
C ALA A 61 10.77 2.62 12.99
N ALA A 62 9.56 2.56 12.45
CA ALA A 62 8.31 2.68 13.20
C ALA A 62 7.45 1.40 13.16
N TRP A 63 6.32 1.45 13.85
CA TRP A 63 5.25 0.47 13.72
C TRP A 63 3.87 1.12 13.89
N THR A 64 2.83 0.39 13.53
CA THR A 64 1.44 0.77 13.77
C THR A 64 0.71 -0.28 14.58
N PHE A 65 -0.50 0.01 15.05
CA PHE A 65 -1.41 -0.94 15.67
C PHE A 65 -2.62 -1.19 14.77
N THR A 66 -3.00 -2.46 14.61
CA THR A 66 -4.29 -2.85 14.03
C THR A 66 -5.42 -2.34 14.92
N PRO A 67 -6.47 -1.67 14.39
CA PRO A 67 -7.62 -1.23 15.17
C PRO A 67 -8.52 -2.42 15.52
N LEU A 68 -8.11 -3.23 16.49
CA LEU A 68 -8.83 -4.46 16.88
C LEU A 68 -10.25 -4.17 17.38
N GLN A 69 -10.47 -3.04 18.06
CA GLN A 69 -11.79 -2.61 18.54
C GLN A 69 -12.81 -2.39 17.41
N ASP A 70 -12.32 -1.97 16.24
CA ASP A 70 -13.13 -1.70 15.05
C ASP A 70 -13.21 -2.92 14.12
N SER A 71 -12.45 -3.98 14.42
CA SER A 71 -12.35 -5.18 13.59
C SER A 71 -13.41 -6.22 13.98
N ARG A 72 -13.79 -7.07 13.03
CA ARG A 72 -14.73 -8.18 13.22
C ARG A 72 -14.20 -9.45 12.55
N GLY A 73 -14.41 -10.60 13.18
CA GLY A 73 -13.91 -11.88 12.70
C GLY A 73 -12.41 -12.08 12.91
N THR A 74 -11.83 -13.02 12.17
CA THR A 74 -10.44 -13.47 12.35
C THR A 74 -9.49 -13.04 11.23
N ILE A 75 -10.03 -12.51 10.12
CA ILE A 75 -9.23 -12.05 8.97
C ILE A 75 -9.11 -10.53 9.05
N THR A 76 -7.92 -10.05 9.39
CA THR A 76 -7.61 -8.62 9.38
C THR A 76 -7.52 -8.11 7.94
N PRO A 77 -8.28 -7.08 7.53
CA PRO A 77 -8.13 -6.47 6.22
C PRO A 77 -6.69 -5.98 5.99
N SER A 78 -6.11 -6.20 4.82
CA SER A 78 -4.70 -5.87 4.54
C SER A 78 -4.37 -4.40 4.81
N ALA A 79 -5.30 -3.47 4.53
CA ALA A 79 -5.12 -2.04 4.80
C ALA A 79 -5.07 -1.68 6.30
N LEU A 80 -5.52 -2.59 7.17
CA LEU A 80 -5.58 -2.44 8.62
C LEU A 80 -4.60 -3.35 9.37
N HIS A 81 -3.93 -4.28 8.68
CA HIS A 81 -2.88 -5.08 9.28
C HIS A 81 -1.72 -4.20 9.75
N PHE A 82 -1.22 -4.44 10.96
CA PHE A 82 -0.14 -3.64 11.52
C PHE A 82 1.09 -3.64 10.61
N GLU A 83 1.82 -2.54 10.61
CA GLU A 83 3.13 -2.45 9.95
C GLU A 83 4.22 -2.39 11.02
N ARG A 84 5.37 -3.00 10.74
CA ARG A 84 6.63 -2.77 11.44
C ARG A 84 7.71 -2.64 10.39
N HIS A 85 8.33 -1.47 10.32
CA HIS A 85 9.53 -1.23 9.51
C HIS A 85 10.72 -0.84 10.37
N HIS A 86 11.91 -1.28 9.99
CA HIS A 86 13.17 -0.83 10.59
C HIS A 86 13.88 0.22 9.74
N ALA A 87 13.54 0.31 8.44
CA ALA A 87 14.16 1.22 7.48
C ALA A 87 13.17 1.66 6.38
N GLY A 88 11.88 1.77 6.71
CA GLY A 88 10.81 2.12 5.78
C GLY A 88 10.35 0.96 4.89
N VAL A 89 9.40 1.26 4.00
CA VAL A 89 8.88 0.33 2.98
C VAL A 89 9.73 0.45 1.72
N PRO A 90 10.40 -0.62 1.25
CA PRO A 90 11.17 -0.57 0.01
C PRO A 90 10.24 -0.58 -1.21
N ASP A 91 10.57 0.25 -2.22
CA ASP A 91 9.95 0.18 -3.55
C ASP A 91 10.74 -0.82 -4.41
N ILE A 92 10.18 -2.02 -4.58
CA ILE A 92 10.85 -3.15 -5.24
C ILE A 92 10.20 -3.40 -6.59
N ASP A 93 10.95 -3.21 -7.68
CA ASP A 93 10.58 -3.68 -9.01
C ASP A 93 10.54 -5.22 -9.05
N PRO A 94 9.37 -5.85 -9.28
CA PRO A 94 9.24 -7.30 -9.34
C PRO A 94 10.15 -7.98 -10.38
N ALA A 95 10.45 -7.31 -11.50
CA ALA A 95 11.33 -7.86 -12.54
C ALA A 95 12.79 -7.93 -12.08
N ARG A 96 13.16 -7.07 -11.13
CA ARG A 96 14.52 -6.97 -10.56
C ARG A 96 14.67 -7.76 -9.26
N HIS A 97 13.57 -8.21 -8.66
CA HIS A 97 13.60 -9.01 -7.43
C HIS A 97 14.39 -10.31 -7.61
N ARG A 98 15.24 -10.64 -6.64
CA ARG A 98 16.03 -11.88 -6.59
C ARG A 98 16.03 -12.44 -5.18
N LEU A 99 15.71 -13.72 -5.04
CA LEU A 99 15.85 -14.47 -3.79
C LEU A 99 17.08 -15.38 -3.86
N LEU A 100 18.07 -15.13 -3.02
CA LEU A 100 19.26 -15.97 -2.90
C LEU A 100 19.06 -17.03 -1.80
N ILE A 101 19.25 -18.30 -2.14
CA ILE A 101 19.34 -19.40 -1.18
C ILE A 101 20.76 -19.95 -1.23
N HIS A 102 21.50 -19.83 -0.12
CA HIS A 102 22.91 -20.23 -0.01
C HIS A 102 23.23 -20.74 1.41
N GLY A 103 24.50 -21.08 1.68
CA GLY A 103 24.95 -21.59 2.97
C GLY A 103 25.12 -23.12 2.96
N LEU A 104 24.56 -23.81 3.95
CA LEU A 104 24.64 -25.27 4.09
C LEU A 104 23.68 -26.00 3.14
N VAL A 105 23.85 -25.75 1.85
CA VAL A 105 23.05 -26.36 0.76
C VAL A 105 23.97 -27.01 -0.26
N ARG A 106 23.52 -28.11 -0.87
CA ARG A 106 24.30 -28.80 -1.91
C ARG A 106 24.59 -27.91 -3.13
N ARG A 107 23.61 -27.07 -3.50
CA ARG A 107 23.70 -26.15 -4.63
C ARG A 107 23.01 -24.84 -4.28
N PRO A 108 23.76 -23.73 -4.11
CA PRO A 108 23.18 -22.40 -3.99
C PRO A 108 22.37 -22.03 -5.24
N VAL A 109 21.28 -21.28 -5.06
CA VAL A 109 20.41 -20.85 -6.17
C VAL A 109 19.98 -19.40 -5.98
N VAL A 110 19.77 -18.71 -7.10
CA VAL A 110 19.11 -17.39 -7.15
C VAL A 110 17.82 -17.56 -7.95
N LEU A 111 16.70 -17.19 -7.34
CA LEU A 111 15.36 -17.32 -7.93
C LEU A 111 14.81 -15.93 -8.26
N THR A 112 14.21 -15.79 -9.45
CA THR A 112 13.39 -14.62 -9.80
C THR A 112 11.98 -14.77 -9.23
N LEU A 113 11.18 -13.70 -9.24
CA LEU A 113 9.76 -13.81 -8.86
C LEU A 113 9.01 -14.82 -9.75
N ALA A 114 9.27 -14.81 -11.06
CA ALA A 114 8.67 -15.76 -12.00
C ALA A 114 9.08 -17.23 -11.73
N ASP A 115 10.27 -17.47 -11.16
CA ASP A 115 10.65 -18.82 -10.73
C ASP A 115 9.89 -19.26 -9.48
N LEU A 116 9.64 -18.34 -8.55
CA LEU A 116 8.86 -18.60 -7.33
C LEU A 116 7.39 -18.90 -7.66
N GLU A 117 6.79 -18.16 -8.59
CA GLU A 117 5.38 -18.34 -9.00
C GLU A 117 5.10 -19.68 -9.69
N ARG A 118 6.14 -20.37 -10.19
CA ARG A 118 6.02 -21.71 -10.78
C ARG A 118 6.06 -22.83 -9.75
N LEU A 119 6.40 -22.54 -8.50
CA LEU A 119 6.39 -23.53 -7.43
C LEU A 119 4.95 -23.85 -6.99
N PRO A 120 4.69 -25.04 -6.42
CA PRO A 120 3.37 -25.37 -5.88
C PRO A 120 2.93 -24.37 -4.80
N ALA A 121 1.76 -23.76 -5.00
CA ALA A 121 1.20 -22.80 -4.06
C ALA A 121 0.35 -23.50 -2.98
N VAL A 122 0.41 -22.97 -1.74
CA VAL A 122 -0.46 -23.38 -0.64
C VAL A 122 -1.06 -22.14 0.04
N SER A 123 -2.30 -22.25 0.51
CA SER A 123 -2.97 -21.20 1.29
C SER A 123 -3.15 -21.65 2.74
N ARG A 124 -2.82 -20.75 3.67
CA ARG A 124 -2.91 -20.95 5.13
C ARG A 124 -3.34 -19.66 5.82
N ILE A 125 -4.06 -19.80 6.92
CA ILE A 125 -4.42 -18.68 7.80
C ILE A 125 -3.47 -18.71 8.99
N HIS A 126 -2.71 -17.64 9.18
CA HIS A 126 -1.78 -17.48 10.29
C HIS A 126 -2.00 -16.13 10.97
N MET A 127 -1.86 -16.12 12.29
CA MET A 127 -1.71 -14.89 13.05
C MET A 127 -0.22 -14.53 13.11
N ILE A 128 0.09 -13.26 12.83
CA ILE A 128 1.44 -12.70 12.98
C ILE A 128 1.35 -11.72 14.14
N GLU A 129 2.23 -11.90 15.12
CA GLU A 129 2.35 -11.02 16.28
C GLU A 129 3.77 -10.46 16.35
N CYS A 130 3.89 -9.15 16.58
CA CYS A 130 5.17 -8.52 16.82
C CYS A 130 5.66 -8.90 18.22
N SER A 131 6.94 -9.24 18.38
CA SER A 131 7.54 -9.51 19.69
C SER A 131 7.51 -8.31 20.65
N GLY A 132 7.33 -7.10 20.14
CA GLY A 132 7.11 -5.88 20.93
C GLY A 132 5.65 -5.62 21.29
N ASN A 133 4.72 -6.53 21.02
CA ASN A 133 3.34 -6.35 21.42
C ASN A 133 3.21 -6.46 22.94
N GLY A 134 2.61 -5.46 23.58
CA GLY A 134 2.44 -5.41 25.04
C GLY A 134 3.64 -4.91 25.85
N SER A 135 4.72 -4.45 25.20
CA SER A 135 5.88 -3.81 25.84
C SER A 135 5.71 -2.32 26.06
#